data_AF-A0A6A3WIM3-F1
#
_entry.id   AF-A0A6A3WIM3-F1
#
_cell.length_a   1.000
_cell.length_b   1.000
_cell.length_c   1.000
_cell.angle_alpha   90.00
_cell.angle_beta   90.00
_cell.angle_gamma   90.00
#
_symmetry.space_group_name_H-M   'P 1'
#
loop_
_entity.id
_entity.type
_entity.pdbx_description
1 polymer ?
#
loop_
_entity_poly.entity_id
_entity_poly.type
_entity_poly.pdbx_seq_one_letter_code
_entity_poly.pdbx_strand_id
1 'polypeptide(L)'
;MGRKHEDDYVTYTLVTTPATNDAPAETAKLKIKKFRGGSARDWLRWSGQFRTLARKKGWSDEQKAHNLVALIEGDLETEVEVAARDAVNGGQSFEQFFTSVGLLSVPPYFSEDLDNELWTMTKRRDETVLKFSQRLKDNVRI
;
A
#
# COMPACT_ATOMS: atom_id res chain seq x y z
N MET A 1 -2.03 27.06 10.91
CA MET A 1 -1.70 27.14 9.47
C MET A 1 -1.78 25.73 8.89
N GLY A 2 -2.85 25.40 8.18
CA GLY A 2 -2.99 24.10 7.52
C GLY A 2 -2.24 24.12 6.19
N ARG A 3 -1.07 23.46 6.10
CA ARG A 3 -0.49 23.17 4.79
C ARG A 3 -1.43 22.19 4.11
N LYS A 4 -2.06 22.61 3.01
CA LYS A 4 -2.60 21.69 2.02
C LYS A 4 -1.42 20.88 1.51
N HIS A 5 -1.25 19.67 2.03
CA HIS A 5 -0.31 18.72 1.44
C HIS A 5 -0.94 18.27 0.13
N GLU A 6 -0.39 18.74 -0.99
CA GLU A 6 -0.67 18.15 -2.30
C GLU A 6 -0.40 16.64 -2.22
N ASP A 7 -1.24 15.85 -2.89
CA ASP A 7 -1.06 14.42 -2.97
C ASP A 7 0.27 14.13 -3.68
N ASP A 8 1.34 13.91 -2.92
CA ASP A 8 2.67 13.62 -3.46
C ASP A 8 2.69 12.19 -4.01
N TYR A 9 2.56 12.09 -5.34
CA TYR A 9 2.70 10.85 -6.08
C TYR A 9 4.15 10.65 -6.52
N VAL A 10 4.72 9.49 -6.22
CA VAL A 10 5.98 9.05 -6.81
C VAL A 10 5.67 8.36 -8.14
N THR A 11 6.31 8.83 -9.22
CA THR A 11 6.14 8.29 -10.57
C THR A 11 7.34 7.43 -10.96
N TYR A 12 7.09 6.16 -11.27
CA TYR A 12 8.08 5.22 -11.76
C TYR A 12 7.87 4.95 -13.26
N THR A 13 8.91 5.07 -14.08
CA THR A 13 8.88 4.83 -15.53
C THR A 13 9.32 3.40 -15.86
N LEU A 14 8.40 2.53 -16.27
CA LEU A 14 8.69 1.17 -16.73
C LEU A 14 9.05 1.24 -18.22
N VAL A 15 10.17 0.69 -18.63
CA VAL A 15 10.48 0.51 -20.05
C VAL A 15 9.78 -0.78 -20.49
N THR A 16 8.78 -0.66 -21.36
CA THR A 16 7.99 -1.78 -21.90
C THR A 16 8.64 -2.35 -23.16
N THR A 17 9.25 -1.50 -23.99
CA THR A 17 10.09 -1.92 -25.11
C THR A 17 11.41 -1.16 -25.05
N PRO A 18 12.56 -1.85 -25.18
CA PRO A 18 13.85 -1.18 -25.25
C PRO A 18 13.91 -0.29 -26.50
N ALA A 19 14.64 0.82 -26.42
CA ALA A 19 14.95 1.61 -27.60
C ALA A 19 15.75 0.74 -28.58
N THR A 20 15.31 0.72 -29.84
CA THR A 20 16.06 0.14 -30.96
C THR A 20 16.54 1.28 -31.85
N ASN A 21 17.48 1.00 -32.76
CA ASN A 21 18.05 2.02 -33.65
C ASN A 21 16.98 2.79 -34.46
N ASP A 22 15.81 2.19 -34.67
CA ASP A 22 14.70 2.74 -35.46
C ASP A 22 13.50 3.22 -34.61
N ALA A 23 13.48 3.02 -33.28
CA ALA A 23 12.34 3.41 -32.44
C ALA A 23 12.74 3.76 -30.99
N PRO A 24 12.20 4.85 -30.43
CA PRO A 24 12.42 5.19 -29.01
C PRO A 24 11.78 4.15 -28.09
N ALA A 25 12.34 4.01 -26.88
CA ALA A 25 11.82 3.12 -25.86
C ALA A 25 10.38 3.47 -25.50
N GLU A 26 9.47 2.51 -25.57
CA GLU A 26 8.13 2.70 -25.06
C GLU A 26 8.17 2.62 -23.53
N THR A 27 7.60 3.62 -22.86
CA THR A 27 7.62 3.69 -21.40
C THR A 27 6.22 3.85 -20.83
N ALA A 28 5.90 3.04 -19.82
CA ALA A 28 4.68 3.14 -19.04
C ALA A 28 4.97 3.87 -17.72
N LYS A 29 4.16 4.88 -17.38
CA LYS A 29 4.26 5.58 -16.10
C LYS A 29 3.38 4.87 -15.06
N LEU A 30 3.99 4.38 -13.99
CA LEU A 30 3.30 3.85 -12.82
C LEU A 30 3.37 4.89 -11.71
N LYS A 31 2.24 5.22 -11.09
CA LYS A 31 2.19 6.16 -9.98
C LYS A 31 1.77 5.43 -8.71
N ILE A 32 2.43 5.76 -7.60
CA ILE A 32 2.03 5.34 -6.26
C ILE A 32 2.05 6.58 -5.36
N LYS A 33 1.04 6.73 -4.52
CA LYS A 33 0.99 7.80 -3.54
C LYS A 33 1.91 7.44 -2.38
N LYS A 34 2.57 8.41 -1.75
CA LYS A 34 3.27 8.14 -0.47
C LYS A 34 2.26 7.81 0.64
N PHE A 35 2.59 6.86 1.50
CA PHE A 35 1.76 6.51 2.64
C PHE A 35 2.11 7.42 3.81
N ARG A 36 1.10 8.12 4.36
CA ARG A 36 1.27 9.14 5.41
C ARG A 36 0.53 8.79 6.71
N GLY A 37 0.27 7.51 6.93
CA GLY A 37 -0.67 7.05 7.93
C GLY A 37 -2.13 7.10 7.44
N GLY A 38 -3.03 6.61 8.28
CA GLY A 38 -4.45 6.44 7.95
C GLY A 38 -5.06 5.26 8.71
N SER A 39 -6.20 4.77 8.22
CA SER A 39 -6.82 3.58 8.78
C SER A 39 -6.10 2.30 8.34
N ALA A 40 -6.36 1.18 9.04
CA ALA A 40 -5.90 -0.14 8.62
C ALA A 40 -6.32 -0.48 7.18
N ARG A 41 -7.51 -0.04 6.75
CA ARG A 41 -8.00 -0.20 5.37
C ARG A 41 -7.15 0.57 4.35
N ASP A 42 -6.69 1.76 4.71
CA ASP A 42 -5.83 2.58 3.85
C ASP A 42 -4.48 1.90 3.66
N TRP A 43 -3.91 1.34 4.73
CA TRP A 43 -2.69 0.54 4.65
C TRP A 43 -2.87 -0.71 3.77
N LEU A 44 -3.93 -1.50 3.98
CA LEU A 44 -4.19 -2.72 3.20
C LEU A 44 -4.36 -2.42 1.71
N ARG A 45 -5.08 -1.34 1.38
CA ARG A 45 -5.21 -0.88 -0.01
C ARG A 45 -3.86 -0.44 -0.59
N TRP A 46 -3.10 0.37 0.16
CA TRP A 46 -1.83 0.91 -0.30
C TRP A 46 -0.76 -0.17 -0.46
N SER A 47 -0.65 -1.09 0.50
CA SER A 47 0.28 -2.22 0.46
C SER A 47 0.00 -3.16 -0.73
N GLY A 48 -1.27 -3.37 -1.09
CA GLY A 48 -1.65 -4.09 -2.30
C GLY A 48 -1.19 -3.39 -3.60
N GLN A 49 -1.28 -2.06 -3.65
CA GLN A 49 -0.76 -1.25 -4.76
C GLN A 49 0.76 -1.33 -4.84
N PHE A 50 1.45 -1.21 -3.70
CA PHE A 50 2.90 -1.34 -3.60
C PHE A 50 3.39 -2.72 -4.10
N ARG A 51 2.77 -3.81 -3.64
CA ARG A 51 3.10 -5.18 -4.11
C ARG A 51 2.89 -5.34 -5.61
N THR A 52 1.81 -4.77 -6.14
CA THR A 52 1.54 -4.79 -7.58
C THR A 52 2.60 -3.99 -8.36
N LEU A 53 3.02 -2.84 -7.84
CA LEU A 53 4.09 -2.01 -8.41
C LEU A 53 5.43 -2.75 -8.42
N ALA A 54 5.83 -3.29 -7.27
CA ALA A 54 7.07 -4.05 -7.12
C ALA A 54 7.14 -5.23 -8.09
N ARG A 55 6.04 -5.97 -8.24
CA ARG A 55 5.93 -7.08 -9.20
C ARG A 55 6.04 -6.59 -10.65
N LYS A 56 5.33 -5.51 -11.02
CA LYS A 56 5.40 -4.95 -12.39
C LYS A 56 6.79 -4.44 -12.75
N LYS A 57 7.55 -3.97 -11.75
CA LYS A 57 8.91 -3.47 -11.93
C LYS A 57 9.99 -4.55 -11.84
N GLY A 58 9.64 -5.74 -11.36
CA GLY A 58 10.62 -6.79 -11.11
C GLY A 58 11.63 -6.41 -10.02
N TRP A 59 11.19 -5.71 -8.96
CA TRP A 59 12.10 -5.30 -7.90
C TRP A 59 12.64 -6.48 -7.11
N SER A 60 13.95 -6.44 -6.79
CA SER A 60 14.58 -7.32 -5.80
C SER A 60 14.09 -7.01 -4.39
N ASP A 61 14.36 -7.88 -3.43
CA ASP A 61 13.93 -7.69 -2.04
C ASP A 61 14.59 -6.48 -1.40
N GLU A 62 15.86 -6.19 -1.74
CA GLU A 62 16.57 -4.98 -1.31
C GLU A 62 15.94 -3.72 -1.91
N GLN A 63 15.57 -3.78 -3.20
CA GLN A 63 14.88 -2.66 -3.85
C GLN A 63 13.50 -2.43 -3.26
N LYS A 64 12.75 -3.48 -2.94
CA LYS A 64 11.46 -3.36 -2.25
C LYS A 64 11.64 -2.72 -0.88
N ALA A 65 12.61 -3.17 -0.08
CA ALA A 65 12.87 -2.62 1.24
C ALA A 65 13.21 -1.12 1.17
N HIS A 66 14.13 -0.75 0.27
CA HIS A 66 14.52 0.65 0.09
C HIS A 66 13.35 1.53 -0.40
N ASN A 67 12.58 1.06 -1.39
CA ASN A 67 11.40 1.79 -1.87
C ASN A 67 10.29 1.87 -0.83
N LEU A 68 10.14 0.86 0.04
CA LEU A 68 9.15 0.89 1.12
C LEU A 68 9.45 2.03 2.09
N VAL A 69 10.69 2.13 2.57
CA VAL A 69 11.12 3.20 3.48
C VAL A 69 10.93 4.57 2.82
N ALA A 70 11.32 4.72 1.55
CA ALA A 70 11.19 6.00 0.83
C ALA A 70 9.75 6.43 0.52
N LEU A 71 8.80 5.49 0.53
CA LEU A 71 7.40 5.76 0.22
C LEU A 71 6.52 5.93 1.46
N ILE A 72 7.05 5.68 2.65
CA ILE A 72 6.38 5.95 3.92
C ILE A 72 6.91 7.29 4.45
N GLU A 73 6.01 8.19 4.81
CA GLU A 73 6.31 9.50 5.38
C GLU A 73 5.38 9.79 6.56
N GLY A 74 5.72 10.78 7.38
CA GLY A 74 4.82 11.29 8.41
C GLY A 74 4.79 10.38 9.63
N ASP A 75 3.60 10.05 10.13
CA ASP A 75 3.41 9.49 11.48
C ASP A 75 4.09 8.14 11.73
N LEU A 76 4.52 7.42 10.68
CA LEU A 76 5.14 6.10 10.79
C LEU A 76 6.61 6.08 10.32
N GLU A 77 7.14 7.22 9.90
CA GLU A 77 8.47 7.30 9.30
C GLU A 77 9.56 6.81 10.25
N THR A 78 9.49 7.23 11.52
CA THR A 78 10.49 6.87 12.54
C THR A 78 10.43 5.37 12.87
N GLU A 79 9.25 4.83 13.07
CA GLU A 79 9.01 3.44 13.41
C GLU A 79 9.42 2.50 12.27
N VAL A 80 9.19 2.91 11.02
CA VAL A 80 9.61 2.16 9.83
C VAL A 80 11.13 2.19 9.66
N GLU A 81 11.79 3.31 9.93
CA GLU A 81 13.26 3.34 9.93
C GLU A 81 13.85 2.40 10.98
N VAL A 82 13.27 2.34 12.18
CA VAL A 82 13.69 1.40 13.22
C VAL A 82 13.48 -0.03 12.76
N ALA A 83 12.29 -0.35 12.26
CA ALA A 83 11.99 -1.69 11.73
C ALA A 83 12.93 -2.10 10.59
N ALA A 84 13.34 -1.17 9.73
CA ALA A 84 14.29 -1.42 8.66
C ALA A 84 15.70 -1.74 9.19
N ARG A 85 16.16 -1.02 10.22
CA ARG A 85 17.43 -1.30 10.89
C ARG A 85 17.41 -2.66 11.59
N ASP A 86 16.32 -2.98 12.27
CA ASP A 86 16.15 -4.27 12.94
C ASP A 86 16.11 -5.43 11.94
N ALA A 87 15.46 -5.24 10.79
CA ALA A 87 15.45 -6.22 9.72
C ALA A 87 16.86 -6.50 9.17
N VAL A 88 17.67 -5.47 8.95
CA VAL A 88 19.07 -5.61 8.50
C VAL A 88 19.91 -6.32 9.56
N ASN A 89 19.83 -5.89 10.82
CA ASN A 89 20.60 -6.47 11.92
C ASN A 89 20.23 -7.93 12.20
N GLY A 90 18.94 -8.26 12.05
CA GLY A 90 18.40 -9.60 12.25
C GLY A 90 18.49 -10.52 11.02
N GLY A 91 18.99 -10.03 9.88
CA GLY A 91 19.00 -10.80 8.62
C GLY A 91 17.61 -11.22 8.16
N GLN A 92 16.60 -10.39 8.42
CA GLN A 92 15.21 -10.69 8.10
C GLN A 92 14.95 -10.62 6.59
N SER A 93 14.01 -11.43 6.11
CA SER A 93 13.54 -11.33 4.74
C SER A 93 12.69 -10.07 4.53
N PHE A 94 12.53 -9.64 3.28
CA PHE A 94 11.64 -8.51 2.97
C PHE A 94 10.21 -8.75 3.47
N GLU A 95 9.67 -9.97 3.37
CA GLU A 95 8.31 -10.24 3.84
C GLU A 95 8.16 -10.14 5.36
N GLN A 96 9.20 -10.49 6.12
CA GLN A 96 9.22 -10.29 7.58
C GLN A 96 9.22 -8.80 7.92
N PHE A 97 10.11 -8.04 7.28
CA PHE A 97 10.15 -6.57 7.42
C PHE A 97 8.81 -5.93 7.05
N PHE A 98 8.25 -6.30 5.89
CA PHE A 98 6.98 -5.77 5.39
C PHE A 98 5.81 -6.08 6.33
N THR A 99 5.81 -7.27 6.94
CA THR A 99 4.82 -7.67 7.94
C THR A 99 4.95 -6.82 9.20
N SER A 100 6.16 -6.61 9.71
CA SER A 100 6.40 -5.75 10.88
C SER A 100 5.90 -4.33 10.66
N VAL A 101 6.15 -3.75 9.48
CA VAL A 101 5.63 -2.43 9.12
C VAL A 101 4.10 -2.43 9.06
N GLY A 102 3.49 -3.49 8.51
CA GLY A 102 2.03 -3.60 8.44
C GLY A 102 1.36 -3.64 9.81
N LEU A 103 1.99 -4.28 10.80
CA LEU A 103 1.50 -4.33 12.18
C LEU A 103 1.55 -2.97 12.89
N LEU A 104 2.32 -2.00 12.40
CA LEU A 104 2.27 -0.62 12.90
C LEU A 104 0.97 0.09 12.50
N SER A 105 0.37 -0.30 11.38
CA SER A 105 -0.84 0.33 10.82
C SER A 105 -2.13 -0.47 11.04
N VAL A 106 -2.02 -1.79 11.18
CA VAL A 106 -3.15 -2.72 11.28
C VAL A 106 -3.23 -3.27 12.69
N PRO A 107 -4.26 -2.91 13.47
CA PRO A 107 -4.47 -3.49 14.80
C PRO A 107 -4.57 -5.02 14.75
N PRO A 108 -4.10 -5.74 15.78
CA PRO A 108 -4.11 -7.21 15.79
C PRO A 108 -5.52 -7.80 15.73
N TYR A 109 -6.53 -7.08 16.23
CA TYR A 109 -7.93 -7.52 16.24
C TYR A 109 -8.74 -7.00 15.03
N PHE A 110 -8.07 -6.41 14.03
CA PHE A 110 -8.76 -5.80 12.89
C PHE A 110 -9.61 -6.81 12.10
N SER A 111 -9.22 -8.09 12.06
CA SER A 111 -10.04 -9.14 11.45
C SER A 111 -11.35 -9.37 12.20
N GLU A 112 -11.33 -9.31 13.54
CA GLU A 112 -12.54 -9.45 14.36
C GLU A 112 -13.46 -8.24 14.17
N ASP A 113 -12.89 -7.03 14.08
CA ASP A 113 -13.65 -5.81 13.77
C ASP A 113 -14.32 -5.90 12.39
N LEU A 114 -13.61 -6.43 11.39
CA LEU A 114 -14.15 -6.66 10.05
C LEU A 114 -15.28 -7.69 10.05
N ASP A 115 -15.10 -8.81 10.74
CA ASP A 115 -16.12 -9.85 10.86
C ASP A 115 -17.38 -9.32 11.55
N ASN A 116 -17.21 -8.53 12.62
CA ASN A 116 -18.32 -7.87 13.31
C ASN A 116 -19.03 -6.84 12.41
N GLU A 117 -18.30 -6.03 11.65
CA GLU A 117 -18.90 -5.09 10.70
C GLU A 117 -19.70 -5.83 9.61
N LEU A 118 -19.14 -6.90 9.05
CA LEU A 118 -19.81 -7.72 8.03
C LEU A 118 -21.05 -8.41 8.59
N TRP A 119 -20.98 -8.94 9.81
CA TRP A 119 -22.09 -9.60 10.47
C TRP A 119 -23.25 -8.65 10.76
N THR A 120 -22.93 -7.42 11.19
CA THR A 120 -23.94 -6.39 11.52
C THR A 120 -24.42 -5.60 10.30
N MET A 121 -23.81 -5.80 9.12
CA MET A 121 -24.17 -5.09 7.91
C MET A 121 -25.59 -5.46 7.45
N THR A 122 -26.47 -4.46 7.52
CA THR A 122 -27.84 -4.54 6.99
C THR A 122 -28.09 -3.46 5.95
N LYS A 123 -28.94 -3.79 4.97
CA LYS A 123 -29.40 -2.82 3.96
C LYS A 123 -30.25 -1.77 4.66
N ARG A 124 -29.91 -0.49 4.46
CA ARG A 124 -30.71 0.62 5.00
C ARG A 124 -32.00 0.79 4.19
N ARG A 125 -33.05 1.38 4.79
CA ARG A 125 -34.36 1.54 4.14
C ARG A 125 -34.27 2.44 2.90
N ASP A 126 -33.45 3.47 2.97
CA ASP A 126 -33.16 4.48 1.94
C ASP A 126 -32.07 4.08 0.93
N GLU A 127 -31.41 2.93 1.15
CA GLU A 127 -30.34 2.42 0.29
C GLU A 127 -30.90 1.48 -0.80
N THR A 128 -30.34 1.50 -2.01
CA THR A 128 -30.68 0.51 -3.04
C THR A 128 -29.91 -0.80 -2.82
N VAL A 129 -30.43 -1.92 -3.33
CA VAL A 129 -29.71 -3.22 -3.24
C VAL A 129 -28.32 -3.13 -3.89
N LEU A 130 -28.20 -2.36 -4.99
CA LEU A 130 -26.92 -2.14 -5.65
C LEU A 130 -25.91 -1.45 -4.72
N LYS A 131 -26.31 -0.35 -4.06
CA LYS A 131 -25.45 0.38 -3.12
C LYS A 131 -25.05 -0.48 -1.93
N PHE A 132 -25.97 -1.26 -1.38
CA PHE A 132 -25.67 -2.21 -0.31
C PHE A 132 -24.68 -3.28 -0.75
N SER A 133 -24.88 -3.87 -1.93
CA SER A 133 -23.98 -4.88 -2.48
C SER A 133 -22.58 -4.34 -2.74
N GLN A 134 -22.46 -3.06 -3.13
CA GLN A 134 -21.18 -2.40 -3.32
C GLN A 134 -20.46 -2.21 -1.99
N ARG A 135 -21.16 -1.72 -0.96
CA ARG A 135 -20.60 -1.57 0.41
C ARG A 135 -20.09 -2.90 0.96
N LEU A 136 -20.84 -3.99 0.72
CA LEU A 136 -20.44 -5.32 1.17
C LEU A 136 -19.18 -5.81 0.41
N LYS A 137 -19.12 -5.61 -0.90
CA LYS A 137 -17.94 -5.94 -1.71
C LYS A 137 -16.72 -5.14 -1.31
N ASP A 138 -16.88 -3.87 -0.98
CA ASP A 138 -15.78 -3.02 -0.55
C ASP A 138 -15.18 -3.50 0.78
N ASN A 139 -16.00 -4.06 1.68
CA ASN A 139 -15.52 -4.65 2.93
C ASN A 139 -14.82 -6.01 2.74
N VAL A 140 -15.30 -6.85 1.82
CA VAL A 140 -14.72 -8.18 1.54
C VAL A 140 -13.42 -8.11 0.72
N ARG A 141 -13.20 -7.03 -0.04
CA ARG A 141 -12.03 -6.88 -0.94
C ARG A 141 -10.82 -6.21 -0.29
N ILE A 142 -10.92 -5.86 0.99
CA ILE A 142 -9.81 -5.35 1.81
C ILE A 142 -8.86 -6.50 2.14
#